data_AF-L0KC57-F1
#
_entry.id   AF-L0KC57-F1
#
_cell.length_a   1.000
_cell.length_b   1.000
_cell.length_c   1.000
_cell.angle_alpha   90.00
_cell.angle_beta   90.00
_cell.angle_gamma   90.00
#
_symmetry.space_group_name_H-M   'P 1'
#
loop_
_entity.id
_entity.type
_entity.pdbx_description
1 polymer ?
#
loop_
_entity_poly.entity_id
_entity_poly.type
_entity_poly.pdbx_seq_one_letter_code
_entity_poly.pdbx_strand_id
1 'polypeptide(L)'
;MAGIRRISRRFPDYGWSWPTGGLDQLLKAALLADEGAAAGCALQWLSANDIDLVSFREHRLLAAICDRFGRKLAGHSAYPRLVGLQKMLWTKSRMAMREAEPTLQAMTDSGCLVMLIKGASRIALNASAQRGRVAHDIDILVRPQDMPAAFGVLRDGDWQIATGVSPQYLRTRLASLRSMNFFKGSYGDIDLHQLAYDGSQQSDEDDQAIWRRAAAAEFSGVGVLVPSPADRVALAIAHGGLDAHTHSDWLVDCAVAIRAGGVDWDVFLDVVARRGLAVAAAVALSYLALDVGVTVPDKVLARVLEMADRTGLARWSAVLQAKPRTDFGRLTWLSRGFAKQLRLRRKSGRLRQEPPAKAWRGRAWRGRQAPREPLEGQSPLAFSQTIPCPATAGEMMLDITIRISVPPVRRRIEMEINVGDDHVARLRAMAISRSGGERVLCFRGKVTFDGRQHALTLEARPSRQFRQWDDQATVAAYGALPFHLVSAIFSPLR
;
A
#
# COMPACT_ATOMS: atom_id res chain seq x y z
N MET A 1 -20.56 25.06 21.30
CA MET A 1 -20.47 25.31 19.84
C MET A 1 -20.65 26.79 19.47
N ALA A 2 -20.01 27.72 20.20
CA ALA A 2 -20.06 29.13 19.82
C ALA A 2 -18.96 29.39 18.78
N GLY A 3 -19.32 29.83 17.57
CA GLY A 3 -18.37 30.32 16.55
C GLY A 3 -18.05 29.39 15.38
N ILE A 4 -18.61 28.18 15.31
CA ILE A 4 -18.42 27.29 14.14
C ILE A 4 -19.55 27.52 13.14
N ARG A 5 -19.21 27.91 11.89
CA ARG A 5 -20.20 28.07 10.81
C ARG A 5 -20.94 26.76 10.55
N ARG A 6 -22.23 26.84 10.19
CA ARG A 6 -23.02 25.66 9.81
C ARG A 6 -22.37 24.97 8.61
N ILE A 7 -22.04 23.68 8.75
CA ILE A 7 -21.53 22.85 7.66
C ILE A 7 -22.71 22.12 7.01
N SER A 8 -22.91 22.34 5.72
CA SER A 8 -23.98 21.74 4.93
C SER A 8 -23.48 20.53 4.13
N ARG A 9 -24.40 19.64 3.75
CA ARG A 9 -24.13 18.52 2.81
C ARG A 9 -24.10 18.96 1.33
N ARG A 10 -24.02 20.27 1.03
CA ARG A 10 -24.00 20.83 -0.32
C ARG A 10 -22.58 21.24 -0.74
N PHE A 11 -22.21 20.99 -1.99
CA PHE A 11 -20.92 21.43 -2.52
C PHE A 11 -20.87 22.97 -2.59
N PRO A 12 -19.74 23.63 -2.27
CA PRO A 12 -18.41 23.09 -1.97
C PRO A 12 -18.12 22.89 -0.47
N ASP A 13 -19.14 22.78 0.37
CA ASP A 13 -18.95 22.65 1.81
C ASP A 13 -18.46 21.25 2.21
N TYR A 14 -17.80 21.15 3.36
CA TYR A 14 -17.11 19.91 3.77
C TYR A 14 -18.08 18.74 3.99
N GLY A 15 -19.31 19.04 4.42
CA GLY A 15 -20.35 18.05 4.65
C GLY A 15 -20.80 17.33 3.38
N TRP A 16 -20.54 17.89 2.20
CA TRP A 16 -20.83 17.21 0.93
C TRP A 16 -19.98 15.94 0.71
N SER A 17 -18.81 15.88 1.36
CA SER A 17 -17.89 14.74 1.35
C SER A 17 -18.04 13.84 2.57
N TRP A 18 -18.98 14.13 3.49
CA TRP A 18 -19.27 13.20 4.56
C TRP A 18 -19.80 11.88 4.01
N PRO A 19 -19.60 10.76 4.74
CA PRO A 19 -20.24 9.49 4.44
C PRO A 19 -21.76 9.64 4.24
N THR A 20 -22.31 8.84 3.33
CA THR A 20 -23.74 8.75 3.06
C THR A 20 -24.19 7.28 2.97
N GLY A 21 -25.51 7.05 2.96
CA GLY A 21 -26.11 5.73 2.76
C GLY A 21 -25.65 4.70 3.80
N GLY A 22 -25.46 3.45 3.36
CA GLY A 22 -25.09 2.34 4.24
C GLY A 22 -23.75 2.53 4.97
N LEU A 23 -22.80 3.26 4.37
CA LEU A 23 -21.52 3.55 5.02
C LEU A 23 -21.69 4.49 6.22
N ASP A 24 -22.47 5.56 6.07
CA ASP A 24 -22.80 6.48 7.18
C ASP A 24 -23.51 5.74 8.31
N GLN A 25 -24.45 4.86 7.96
CA GLN A 25 -25.19 4.07 8.92
C GLN A 25 -24.29 3.10 9.72
N LEU A 26 -23.37 2.39 9.06
CA LEU A 26 -22.39 1.54 9.75
C LEU A 26 -21.42 2.35 10.62
N LEU A 27 -20.98 3.53 10.16
CA LEU A 27 -20.14 4.42 10.96
C LEU A 27 -20.88 4.92 12.20
N LYS A 28 -22.14 5.31 12.07
CA LYS A 28 -23.00 5.70 13.20
C LYS A 28 -23.22 4.55 14.18
N ALA A 29 -23.48 3.35 13.68
CA ALA A 29 -23.55 2.15 14.50
C ALA A 29 -22.24 1.90 15.29
N ALA A 30 -21.10 2.07 14.65
CA ALA A 30 -19.79 1.91 15.28
C ALA A 30 -19.45 3.05 16.26
N LEU A 31 -19.91 4.28 16.00
CA LEU A 31 -19.33 5.48 16.63
C LEU A 31 -20.29 6.29 17.49
N LEU A 32 -21.59 6.34 17.27
CA LEU A 32 -22.49 7.22 18.05
C LEU A 32 -22.35 6.96 19.55
N ALA A 33 -22.37 8.03 20.36
CA ALA A 33 -22.28 7.91 21.82
C ALA A 33 -23.56 7.32 22.42
N ASP A 34 -24.73 7.74 21.91
CA ASP A 34 -26.02 7.17 22.29
C ASP A 34 -26.10 5.71 21.83
N GLU A 35 -26.19 4.80 22.80
CA GLU A 35 -26.17 3.36 22.53
C GLU A 35 -27.43 2.87 21.79
N GLY A 36 -28.59 3.46 22.07
CA GLY A 36 -29.86 3.11 21.44
C GLY A 36 -29.89 3.53 19.97
N ALA A 37 -29.47 4.74 19.67
CA ALA A 37 -29.34 5.25 18.30
C ALA A 37 -28.31 4.45 17.51
N ALA A 38 -27.16 4.15 18.12
CA ALA A 38 -26.13 3.32 17.49
C ALA A 38 -26.65 1.90 17.17
N ALA A 39 -27.33 1.26 18.13
CA ALA A 39 -27.92 -0.06 17.92
C ALA A 39 -29.03 -0.04 16.85
N GLY A 40 -29.86 1.01 16.84
CA GLY A 40 -30.88 1.23 15.82
C GLY A 40 -30.27 1.31 14.41
N CYS A 41 -29.18 2.07 14.24
CA CYS A 41 -28.44 2.10 12.97
C CYS A 41 -27.93 0.72 12.57
N ALA A 42 -27.36 -0.05 13.51
CA ALA A 42 -26.84 -1.39 13.24
C ALA A 42 -27.95 -2.33 12.76
N LEU A 43 -29.06 -2.41 13.51
CA LEU A 43 -30.18 -3.31 13.21
C LEU A 43 -30.84 -2.97 11.88
N GLN A 44 -31.10 -1.68 11.62
CA GLN A 44 -31.66 -1.24 10.34
C GLN A 44 -30.75 -1.64 9.17
N TRP A 45 -29.42 -1.56 9.33
CA TRP A 45 -28.50 -1.89 8.25
C TRP A 45 -28.49 -3.39 8.00
N LEU A 46 -28.43 -4.18 9.08
CA LEU A 46 -28.43 -5.65 9.03
C LEU A 46 -29.74 -6.21 8.47
N SER A 47 -30.86 -5.52 8.65
CA SER A 47 -32.16 -5.91 8.07
C SER A 47 -32.25 -5.60 6.57
N ALA A 48 -31.50 -4.59 6.09
CA ALA A 48 -31.58 -4.11 4.71
C ALA A 48 -30.49 -4.69 3.79
N ASN A 49 -29.48 -5.38 4.33
CA ASN A 49 -28.31 -5.84 3.59
C ASN A 49 -27.98 -7.30 3.92
N ASP A 50 -27.57 -8.05 2.90
CA ASP A 50 -27.02 -9.39 3.06
C ASP A 50 -25.52 -9.31 3.38
N ILE A 51 -25.13 -9.85 4.54
CA ILE A 51 -23.73 -9.87 4.99
C ILE A 51 -22.84 -10.64 4.01
N ASP A 52 -23.36 -11.62 3.27
CA ASP A 52 -22.55 -12.42 2.36
C ASP A 52 -22.17 -11.68 1.07
N LEU A 53 -22.82 -10.56 0.78
CA LEU A 53 -22.60 -9.76 -0.43
C LEU A 53 -21.85 -8.45 -0.17
N VAL A 54 -21.44 -8.20 1.08
CA VAL A 54 -20.87 -6.90 1.44
C VAL A 54 -19.39 -6.79 1.10
N SER A 55 -18.97 -5.57 0.84
CA SER A 55 -17.59 -5.26 0.49
C SER A 55 -16.65 -5.38 1.70
N PHE A 56 -15.35 -5.53 1.44
CA PHE A 56 -14.33 -5.64 2.49
C PHE A 56 -14.33 -4.47 3.50
N ARG A 57 -14.66 -3.25 3.06
CA ARG A 57 -14.80 -2.08 3.94
C ARG A 57 -15.96 -2.24 4.93
N GLU A 58 -17.06 -2.86 4.51
CA GLU A 58 -18.23 -3.11 5.36
C GLU A 58 -17.92 -4.21 6.37
N HIS A 59 -17.21 -5.28 5.96
CA HIS A 59 -16.73 -6.31 6.90
C HIS A 59 -15.94 -5.74 8.09
N ARG A 60 -15.08 -4.74 7.85
CA ARG A 60 -14.27 -4.11 8.91
C ARG A 60 -15.14 -3.34 9.92
N LEU A 61 -16.17 -2.63 9.46
CA LEU A 61 -17.11 -1.95 10.37
C LEU A 61 -18.04 -2.93 11.08
N LEU A 62 -18.48 -4.00 10.41
CA LEU A 62 -19.28 -5.06 11.02
C LEU A 62 -18.53 -5.77 12.15
N ALA A 63 -17.21 -5.96 12.02
CA ALA A 63 -16.39 -6.47 13.12
C ALA A 63 -16.41 -5.53 14.34
N ALA A 64 -16.28 -4.22 14.14
CA ALA A 64 -16.36 -3.23 15.20
C ALA A 64 -17.76 -3.18 15.86
N ILE A 65 -18.83 -3.29 15.07
CA ILE A 65 -20.22 -3.34 15.54
C ILE A 65 -20.47 -4.62 16.35
N CYS A 66 -19.96 -5.77 15.89
CA CYS A 66 -20.09 -7.04 16.60
C CYS A 66 -19.33 -7.01 17.93
N ASP A 67 -18.11 -6.46 17.98
CA ASP A 67 -17.36 -6.26 19.23
C ASP A 67 -18.10 -5.31 20.19
N ARG A 68 -18.69 -4.23 19.66
CA ARG A 68 -19.41 -3.23 20.45
C ARG A 68 -20.68 -3.78 21.10
N PHE A 69 -21.54 -4.44 20.32
CA PHE A 69 -22.87 -4.84 20.81
C PHE A 69 -22.93 -6.29 21.30
N GLY A 70 -22.09 -7.18 20.75
CA GLY A 70 -22.04 -8.60 21.11
C GLY A 70 -23.44 -9.23 21.17
N ARG A 71 -23.76 -9.85 22.31
CA ARG A 71 -25.04 -10.55 22.53
C ARG A 71 -26.28 -9.66 22.44
N LYS A 72 -26.16 -8.32 22.49
CA LYS A 72 -27.30 -7.42 22.27
C LYS A 72 -27.90 -7.58 20.86
N LEU A 73 -27.14 -8.11 19.90
CA LEU A 73 -27.61 -8.43 18.56
C LEU A 73 -28.19 -9.84 18.43
N ALA A 74 -28.23 -10.65 19.50
CA ALA A 74 -28.57 -12.09 19.41
C ALA A 74 -29.97 -12.39 18.86
N GLY A 75 -30.91 -11.46 18.98
CA GLY A 75 -32.26 -11.60 18.41
C GLY A 75 -32.33 -11.36 16.90
N HIS A 76 -31.27 -10.85 16.27
CA HIS A 76 -31.27 -10.58 14.82
C HIS A 76 -30.81 -11.81 14.03
N SER A 77 -31.50 -12.15 12.95
CA SER A 77 -31.22 -13.33 12.11
C SER A 77 -29.77 -13.38 11.60
N ALA A 78 -29.19 -12.22 11.31
CA ALA A 78 -27.82 -12.07 10.83
C ALA A 78 -26.72 -12.26 11.90
N TYR A 79 -27.07 -12.32 13.19
CA TYR A 79 -26.09 -12.37 14.29
C TYR A 79 -25.14 -13.58 14.27
N PRO A 80 -25.60 -14.83 14.04
CA PRO A 80 -24.68 -15.96 13.94
C PRO A 80 -23.62 -15.76 12.85
N ARG A 81 -24.00 -15.11 11.74
CA ARG A 81 -23.08 -14.80 10.64
C ARG A 81 -22.09 -13.71 11.02
N LEU A 82 -22.52 -12.66 11.74
CA LEU A 82 -21.62 -11.64 12.29
C LEU A 82 -20.58 -12.23 13.25
N VAL A 83 -20.99 -13.14 14.13
CA VAL A 83 -20.07 -13.84 15.04
C VAL A 83 -19.06 -14.67 14.25
N GLY A 84 -19.51 -15.38 13.21
CA GLY A 84 -18.63 -16.11 12.30
C GLY A 84 -17.63 -15.20 11.57
N LEU A 85 -18.08 -14.08 11.04
CA LEU A 85 -17.26 -13.05 10.39
C LEU A 85 -16.21 -12.50 11.36
N GLN A 86 -16.62 -12.11 12.57
CA GLN A 86 -15.71 -11.59 13.59
C GLN A 86 -14.64 -12.62 13.97
N LYS A 87 -15.04 -13.89 14.20
CA LYS A 87 -14.11 -14.98 14.51
C LYS A 87 -13.11 -15.19 13.37
N MET A 88 -13.58 -15.29 12.13
CA MET A 88 -12.70 -15.43 10.95
C MET A 88 -11.70 -14.28 10.87
N LEU A 89 -12.16 -13.03 10.97
CA LEU A 89 -11.32 -11.85 10.85
C LEU A 89 -10.30 -11.75 11.98
N TRP A 90 -10.71 -12.01 13.21
CA TRP A 90 -9.84 -12.06 14.38
C TRP A 90 -8.77 -13.15 14.25
N THR A 91 -9.14 -14.35 13.79
CA THR A 91 -8.20 -15.44 13.55
C THR A 91 -7.18 -15.05 12.47
N LYS A 92 -7.62 -14.45 11.36
CA LYS A 92 -6.72 -13.95 10.31
C LYS A 92 -5.74 -12.91 10.85
N SER A 93 -6.22 -11.97 11.67
CA SER A 93 -5.37 -10.97 12.35
C SER A 93 -4.33 -11.64 13.26
N ARG A 94 -4.72 -12.64 14.07
CA ARG A 94 -3.76 -13.38 14.91
C ARG A 94 -2.71 -14.13 14.11
N MET A 95 -3.11 -14.79 13.03
CA MET A 95 -2.17 -15.49 12.18
C MET A 95 -1.20 -14.52 11.50
N ALA A 96 -1.68 -13.38 11.01
CA ALA A 96 -0.82 -12.34 10.43
C ALA A 96 0.19 -11.80 11.45
N MET A 97 -0.25 -11.55 12.70
CA MET A 97 0.61 -11.11 13.80
C MET A 97 1.68 -12.14 14.15
N ARG A 98 1.29 -13.42 14.25
CA ARG A 98 2.22 -14.52 14.55
C ARG A 98 3.25 -14.70 13.44
N GLU A 99 2.86 -14.55 12.18
CA GLU A 99 3.81 -14.59 11.05
C GLU A 99 4.77 -13.39 11.05
N ALA A 100 4.30 -12.21 11.49
CA ALA A 100 5.12 -11.00 11.53
C ALA A 100 6.09 -10.94 12.73
N GLU A 101 5.74 -11.58 13.86
CA GLU A 101 6.50 -11.54 15.12
C GLU A 101 7.99 -11.85 14.96
N PRO A 102 8.44 -12.97 14.33
CA PRO A 102 9.86 -13.26 14.17
C PRO A 102 10.62 -12.17 13.39
N THR A 103 9.97 -11.58 12.39
CA THR A 103 10.55 -10.49 11.60
C THR A 103 10.69 -9.21 12.43
N LEU A 104 9.67 -8.86 13.21
CA LEU A 104 9.69 -7.68 14.08
C LEU A 104 10.78 -7.82 15.15
N GLN A 105 10.90 -9.03 15.73
CA GLN A 105 11.95 -9.34 16.69
C GLN A 105 13.33 -9.21 16.05
N ALA A 106 13.56 -9.84 14.89
CA ALA A 106 14.84 -9.77 14.19
C ALA A 106 15.23 -8.33 13.77
N MET A 107 14.26 -7.50 13.38
CA MET A 107 14.50 -6.06 13.15
C MET A 107 14.97 -5.38 14.44
N THR A 108 14.27 -5.60 15.55
CA THR A 108 14.59 -4.98 16.84
C THR A 108 15.96 -5.44 17.35
N ASP A 109 16.27 -6.73 17.24
CA ASP A 109 17.56 -7.32 17.63
C ASP A 109 18.74 -6.77 16.80
N SER A 110 18.48 -6.38 15.54
CA SER A 110 19.45 -5.70 14.69
C SER A 110 19.63 -4.21 15.01
N GLY A 111 18.95 -3.69 16.04
CA GLY A 111 18.98 -2.28 16.45
C GLY A 111 18.07 -1.37 15.62
N CYS A 112 17.23 -1.93 14.74
CA CYS A 112 16.26 -1.15 13.98
C CYS A 112 15.10 -0.71 14.89
N LEU A 113 14.81 0.58 14.91
CA LEU A 113 13.61 1.08 15.58
C LEU A 113 12.39 0.85 14.71
N VAL A 114 11.49 0.00 15.19
CA VAL A 114 10.25 -0.37 14.52
C VAL A 114 9.10 0.42 15.09
N MET A 115 8.43 1.22 14.26
CA MET A 115 7.20 1.91 14.63
C MET A 115 6.00 1.29 13.92
N LEU A 116 5.02 0.78 14.68
CA LEU A 116 3.76 0.34 14.11
C LEU A 116 2.87 1.54 13.84
N ILE A 117 2.28 1.60 12.64
CA ILE A 117 1.33 2.64 12.25
C ILE A 117 -0.05 2.02 11.92
N LYS A 118 -1.04 2.88 11.68
CA LYS A 118 -2.42 2.49 11.33
C LYS A 118 -3.01 1.46 12.32
N GLY A 119 -3.67 0.40 11.83
CA GLY A 119 -4.39 -0.58 12.65
C GLY A 119 -3.49 -1.32 13.64
N ALA A 120 -2.25 -1.66 13.24
CA ALA A 120 -1.30 -2.35 14.11
C ALA A 120 -0.91 -1.50 15.34
N SER A 121 -0.76 -0.18 15.17
CA SER A 121 -0.48 0.75 16.29
C SER A 121 -1.58 0.75 17.35
N ARG A 122 -2.83 0.57 16.95
CA ARG A 122 -3.97 0.51 17.87
C ARG A 122 -3.98 -0.79 18.67
N ILE A 123 -3.62 -1.90 18.04
CA ILE A 123 -3.53 -3.21 18.70
C ILE A 123 -2.35 -3.23 19.68
N ALA A 124 -1.22 -2.62 19.34
CA ALA A 124 -0.06 -2.51 20.23
C ALA A 124 -0.34 -1.71 21.51
N LEU A 125 -1.17 -0.66 21.43
CA LEU A 125 -1.60 0.10 22.59
C LEU A 125 -2.67 -0.60 23.43
N ASN A 126 -3.48 -1.46 22.80
CA ASN A 126 -4.54 -2.20 23.47
C ASN A 126 -4.83 -3.50 22.72
N ALA A 127 -4.29 -4.61 23.22
CA ALA A 127 -4.47 -5.93 22.61
C ALA A 127 -5.94 -6.33 22.44
N SER A 128 -6.85 -5.86 23.31
CA SER A 128 -8.29 -6.15 23.19
C SER A 128 -8.93 -5.52 21.96
N ALA A 129 -8.34 -4.44 21.41
CA ALA A 129 -8.83 -3.78 20.21
C ALA A 129 -8.84 -4.69 18.98
N GLN A 130 -8.09 -5.79 19.00
CA GLN A 130 -8.04 -6.79 17.93
C GLN A 130 -9.43 -7.39 17.60
N ARG A 131 -10.35 -7.46 18.58
CA ARG A 131 -11.69 -8.03 18.35
C ARG A 131 -12.57 -7.17 17.45
N GLY A 132 -12.39 -5.85 17.49
CA GLY A 132 -13.14 -4.87 16.70
C GLY A 132 -12.34 -4.24 15.57
N ARG A 133 -11.03 -4.50 15.48
CA ARG A 133 -10.13 -3.95 14.47
C ARG A 133 -9.22 -5.04 13.91
N VAL A 134 -9.44 -5.35 12.63
CA VAL A 134 -8.63 -6.33 11.90
C VAL A 134 -7.41 -5.64 11.30
N ALA A 135 -6.21 -6.11 11.65
CA ALA A 135 -4.97 -5.79 10.96
C ALA A 135 -4.63 -6.99 10.07
N HIS A 136 -5.02 -6.91 8.80
CA HIS A 136 -4.65 -7.93 7.82
C HIS A 136 -3.22 -7.71 7.34
N ASP A 137 -2.87 -6.44 7.18
CA ASP A 137 -1.57 -5.87 6.91
C ASP A 137 -0.96 -5.28 8.19
N ILE A 138 0.30 -5.61 8.46
CA ILE A 138 1.10 -4.98 9.50
C ILE A 138 1.90 -3.86 8.85
N ASP A 139 1.44 -2.63 9.04
CA ASP A 139 2.15 -1.45 8.59
C ASP A 139 3.26 -1.07 9.56
N ILE A 140 4.50 -1.19 9.08
CA ILE A 140 5.71 -0.89 9.83
C ILE A 140 6.35 0.36 9.24
N LEU A 141 6.74 1.30 10.08
CA LEU A 141 7.58 2.43 9.73
C LEU A 141 8.97 2.22 10.35
N VAL A 142 10.01 2.31 9.51
CA VAL A 142 11.42 2.37 9.92
C VAL A 142 12.02 3.70 9.50
N ARG A 143 13.17 4.08 10.05
CA ARG A 143 13.85 5.29 9.58
C ARG A 143 14.49 5.03 8.20
N PRO A 144 14.62 6.04 7.33
CA PRO A 144 15.23 5.86 6.01
C PRO A 144 16.62 5.20 6.05
N GLN A 145 17.44 5.51 7.06
CA GLN A 145 18.76 4.87 7.24
C GLN A 145 18.68 3.38 7.62
N ASP A 146 17.59 2.95 8.26
CA ASP A 146 17.39 1.56 8.70
C ASP A 146 16.69 0.71 7.63
N MET A 147 16.18 1.35 6.57
CA MET A 147 15.48 0.70 5.47
C MET A 147 16.27 -0.45 4.82
N PRO A 148 17.59 -0.33 4.56
CA PRO A 148 18.38 -1.45 4.03
C PRO A 148 18.46 -2.64 5.00
N ALA A 149 18.62 -2.40 6.30
CA ALA A 149 18.69 -3.45 7.31
C ALA A 149 17.33 -4.15 7.46
N ALA A 150 16.24 -3.38 7.59
CA ALA A 150 14.88 -3.91 7.65
C ALA A 150 14.51 -4.72 6.40
N PHE A 151 14.92 -4.25 5.21
CA PHE A 151 14.76 -4.99 3.96
C PHE A 151 15.53 -6.32 3.98
N GLY A 152 16.78 -6.31 4.49
CA GLY A 152 17.59 -7.53 4.64
C GLY A 152 16.90 -8.57 5.51
N VAL A 153 16.37 -8.17 6.68
CA VAL A 153 15.62 -9.06 7.58
C VAL A 153 14.42 -9.72 6.89
N LEU A 154 13.64 -8.95 6.11
CA LEU A 154 12.52 -9.51 5.35
C LEU A 154 12.98 -10.48 4.27
N ARG A 155 14.00 -10.11 3.49
CA ARG A 155 14.57 -10.95 2.44
C ARG A 155 15.07 -12.29 3.00
N ASP A 156 15.78 -12.25 4.12
CA ASP A 156 16.38 -13.43 4.74
C ASP A 156 15.34 -14.27 5.50
N GLY A 157 14.18 -13.68 5.83
CA GLY A 157 13.05 -14.32 6.50
C GLY A 157 11.99 -14.92 5.56
N ASP A 158 12.33 -15.23 4.30
CA ASP A 158 11.44 -15.79 3.26
C ASP A 158 10.23 -14.92 2.87
N TRP A 159 10.31 -13.60 3.09
CA TRP A 159 9.25 -12.70 2.66
C TRP A 159 9.38 -12.35 1.18
N GLN A 160 8.26 -12.44 0.45
CA GLN A 160 8.20 -12.18 -0.98
C GLN A 160 7.62 -10.80 -1.28
N ILE A 161 8.27 -10.03 -2.15
CA ILE A 161 7.77 -8.70 -2.54
C ILE A 161 6.58 -8.81 -3.49
N ALA A 162 5.50 -8.08 -3.19
CA ALA A 162 4.25 -8.08 -3.96
C ALA A 162 4.40 -7.68 -5.45
N THR A 163 5.49 -7.00 -5.82
CA THR A 163 5.73 -6.51 -7.19
C THR A 163 6.36 -7.54 -8.12
N GLY A 164 6.93 -8.65 -7.59
CA GLY A 164 7.55 -9.73 -8.38
C GLY A 164 9.00 -9.49 -8.84
N VAL A 165 9.53 -8.29 -8.64
CA VAL A 165 10.95 -7.97 -8.93
C VAL A 165 11.89 -8.71 -7.96
N SER A 166 13.17 -8.82 -8.31
CA SER A 166 14.16 -9.44 -7.43
C SER A 166 14.56 -8.54 -6.25
N PRO A 167 15.06 -9.12 -5.14
CA PRO A 167 15.67 -8.35 -4.06
C PRO A 167 16.84 -7.48 -4.52
N GLN A 168 17.66 -7.97 -5.46
CA GLN A 168 18.79 -7.25 -6.05
C GLN A 168 18.31 -5.95 -6.71
N TYR A 169 17.25 -6.02 -7.51
CA TYR A 169 16.66 -4.83 -8.14
C TYR A 169 16.17 -3.83 -7.09
N LEU A 170 15.47 -4.30 -6.05
CA LEU A 170 14.93 -3.40 -5.03
C LEU A 170 16.01 -2.71 -4.22
N ARG A 171 17.15 -3.37 -3.96
CA ARG A 171 18.29 -2.76 -3.25
C ARG A 171 18.72 -1.46 -3.91
N THR A 172 18.77 -1.42 -5.24
CA THR A 172 19.09 -0.21 -6.03
C THR A 172 18.04 0.90 -5.91
N ARG A 173 16.86 0.58 -5.37
CA ARG A 173 15.69 1.46 -5.33
C ARG A 173 15.28 1.87 -3.93
N LEU A 174 15.82 1.26 -2.88
CA LEU A 174 15.35 1.46 -1.50
C LEU A 174 15.23 2.94 -1.14
N ALA A 175 16.27 3.75 -1.38
CA ALA A 175 16.25 5.19 -1.08
C ALA A 175 15.19 6.01 -1.85
N SER A 176 14.62 5.43 -2.93
CA SER A 176 13.64 6.07 -3.80
C SER A 176 12.20 5.59 -3.57
N LEU A 177 11.99 4.63 -2.66
CA LEU A 177 10.69 4.04 -2.37
C LEU A 177 10.10 4.64 -1.11
N ARG A 178 8.78 4.85 -1.07
CA ARG A 178 8.12 5.25 0.18
C ARG A 178 7.87 4.02 1.07
N SER A 179 7.33 2.99 0.45
CA SER A 179 6.98 1.73 1.10
C SER A 179 7.04 0.56 0.14
N MET A 180 7.02 -0.64 0.70
CA MET A 180 7.02 -1.91 -0.01
C MET A 180 6.17 -2.93 0.75
N ASN A 181 5.32 -3.63 0.02
CA ASN A 181 4.49 -4.69 0.57
C ASN A 181 5.10 -6.08 0.33
N PHE A 182 5.07 -6.90 1.37
CA PHE A 182 5.65 -8.23 1.44
C PHE A 182 4.62 -9.24 1.93
N PHE A 183 4.73 -10.47 1.41
CA PHE A 183 3.90 -11.59 1.81
C PHE A 183 4.74 -12.77 2.29
N LYS A 184 4.21 -13.51 3.27
CA LYS A 184 4.76 -14.79 3.72
C LYS A 184 3.63 -15.76 4.02
N GLY A 185 3.68 -16.95 3.42
CA GLY A 185 2.64 -17.96 3.53
C GLY A 185 1.23 -17.42 3.27
N SER A 186 0.25 -18.00 3.94
CA SER A 186 -1.18 -17.65 3.76
C SER A 186 -1.59 -16.36 4.46
N TYR A 187 -0.86 -15.95 5.51
CA TYR A 187 -1.31 -14.89 6.43
C TYR A 187 -0.34 -13.73 6.62
N GLY A 188 0.97 -13.93 6.43
CA GLY A 188 1.96 -12.87 6.63
C GLY A 188 1.77 -11.77 5.60
N ASP A 189 1.53 -10.54 6.05
CA ASP A 189 1.39 -9.34 5.23
C ASP A 189 2.06 -8.17 5.96
N ILE A 190 3.16 -7.67 5.40
CA ILE A 190 3.90 -6.54 5.97
C ILE A 190 3.98 -5.45 4.91
N ASP A 191 3.55 -4.23 5.25
CA ASP A 191 3.87 -3.05 4.47
C ASP A 191 4.99 -2.29 5.20
N LEU A 192 6.20 -2.36 4.65
CA LEU A 192 7.39 -1.70 5.19
C LEU A 192 7.47 -0.29 4.60
N HIS A 193 7.31 0.72 5.43
CA HIS A 193 7.40 2.14 5.12
C HIS A 193 8.71 2.71 5.66
N GLN A 194 9.30 3.66 4.93
CA GLN A 194 10.31 4.57 5.49
C GLN A 194 9.83 6.02 5.59
N LEU A 195 8.64 6.31 5.05
CA LEU A 195 7.97 7.60 5.15
C LEU A 195 6.49 7.40 5.49
N ALA A 196 6.05 8.03 6.57
CA ALA A 196 4.70 7.86 7.10
C ALA A 196 3.63 8.52 6.20
N TYR A 197 4.00 9.58 5.46
CA TYR A 197 3.09 10.39 4.63
C TYR A 197 3.40 10.28 3.12
N ASP A 198 2.47 10.74 2.29
CA ASP A 198 2.64 10.74 0.83
C ASP A 198 3.70 11.74 0.37
N GLY A 199 4.28 11.54 -0.82
CA GLY A 199 5.31 12.45 -1.35
C GLY A 199 4.88 13.91 -1.48
N SER A 200 3.57 14.18 -1.58
CA SER A 200 3.02 15.55 -1.54
C SER A 200 2.98 16.20 -0.14
N GLN A 201 3.31 15.43 0.91
CA GLN A 201 3.21 15.77 2.34
C GLN A 201 4.54 15.53 3.06
N GLN A 202 5.61 15.26 2.30
CA GLN A 202 6.91 14.84 2.81
C GLN A 202 7.71 16.03 3.33
N SER A 203 8.37 15.84 4.47
CA SER A 203 9.26 16.81 5.09
C SER A 203 10.14 16.06 6.08
N ASP A 204 11.46 16.09 5.87
CA ASP A 204 12.39 15.32 6.70
C ASP A 204 12.30 15.71 8.17
N GLU A 205 12.12 17.01 8.45
CA GLU A 205 11.93 17.52 9.80
C GLU A 205 10.63 16.99 10.43
N ASP A 206 9.54 17.03 9.66
CA ASP A 206 8.23 16.56 10.15
C ASP A 206 8.21 15.03 10.32
N ASP A 207 8.94 14.30 9.48
CA ASP A 207 9.07 12.84 9.55
C ASP A 207 9.88 12.44 10.78
N GLN A 208 10.99 13.14 11.07
CA GLN A 208 11.73 12.99 12.34
C GLN A 208 10.88 13.35 13.55
N ALA A 209 9.98 14.34 13.43
CA ALA A 209 9.13 14.78 14.52
C ALA A 209 8.17 13.68 15.02
N ILE A 210 7.70 12.79 14.12
CA ILE A 210 6.90 11.61 14.51
C ILE A 210 7.70 10.71 15.45
N TRP A 211 8.98 10.47 15.15
CA TRP A 211 9.85 9.63 15.98
C TRP A 211 10.14 10.26 17.34
N ARG A 212 10.33 11.59 17.40
CA ARG A 212 10.57 12.31 18.67
C ARG A 212 9.38 12.24 19.63
N ARG A 213 8.15 12.13 19.10
CA ARG A 213 6.91 12.06 19.88
C ARG A 213 6.36 10.63 20.01
N ALA A 214 7.11 9.63 19.56
CA ALA A 214 6.66 8.24 19.61
C ALA A 214 6.56 7.76 21.06
N ALA A 215 5.61 6.86 21.32
CA ALA A 215 5.46 6.18 22.59
C ALA A 215 5.91 4.72 22.44
N ALA A 216 6.50 4.16 23.50
CA ALA A 216 6.77 2.73 23.58
C ALA A 216 5.47 1.94 23.71
N ALA A 217 5.43 0.77 23.09
CA ALA A 217 4.34 -0.19 23.15
C ALA A 217 4.88 -1.61 22.98
N GLU A 218 4.00 -2.59 23.11
CA GLU A 218 4.32 -4.01 22.89
C GLU A 218 3.38 -4.59 21.85
N PHE A 219 3.91 -5.39 20.93
CA PHE A 219 3.12 -6.08 19.92
C PHE A 219 3.57 -7.53 19.79
N SER A 220 2.71 -8.45 20.22
CA SER A 220 3.04 -9.90 20.28
C SER A 220 4.33 -10.18 21.05
N GLY A 221 4.55 -9.54 22.21
CA GLY A 221 5.78 -9.71 22.99
C GLY A 221 6.99 -8.90 22.49
N VAL A 222 6.90 -8.27 21.31
CA VAL A 222 8.00 -7.47 20.74
C VAL A 222 7.85 -6.00 21.16
N GLY A 223 8.92 -5.43 21.71
CA GLY A 223 9.00 -4.00 22.01
C GLY A 223 9.00 -3.16 20.73
N VAL A 224 8.03 -2.26 20.59
CA VAL A 224 7.85 -1.42 19.40
C VAL A 224 7.55 0.02 19.78
N LEU A 225 7.57 0.90 18.79
CA LEU A 225 7.10 2.28 18.91
C LEU A 225 5.73 2.44 18.26
N VAL A 226 4.96 3.41 18.73
CA VAL A 226 3.73 3.88 18.07
C VAL A 226 3.71 5.41 18.01
N PRO A 227 3.08 6.02 17.00
CA PRO A 227 2.97 7.48 16.95
C PRO A 227 2.18 8.04 18.15
N SER A 228 2.46 9.30 18.48
CA SER A 228 1.65 10.04 19.47
C SER A 228 0.16 10.03 19.11
N PRO A 229 -0.76 10.25 20.07
CA PRO A 229 -2.19 10.35 19.75
C PRO A 229 -2.51 11.38 18.66
N ALA A 230 -1.82 12.53 18.66
CA ALA A 230 -1.97 13.56 17.63
C ALA A 230 -1.53 13.06 16.24
N ASP A 231 -0.36 12.41 16.17
CA ASP A 231 0.16 11.84 14.93
C ASP A 231 -0.72 10.69 14.41
N ARG A 232 -1.28 9.85 15.29
CA ARG A 232 -2.22 8.78 14.88
C ARG A 232 -3.48 9.34 14.22
N VAL A 233 -4.06 10.41 14.77
CA VAL A 233 -5.22 11.08 14.14
C VAL A 233 -4.83 11.71 12.80
N ALA A 234 -3.67 12.39 12.74
CA ALA A 234 -3.20 13.01 11.51
C ALA A 234 -2.88 11.98 10.40
N LEU A 235 -2.25 10.85 10.75
CA LEU A 235 -1.97 9.75 9.82
C LEU A 235 -3.27 9.12 9.30
N ALA A 236 -4.22 8.81 10.20
CA ALA A 236 -5.52 8.27 9.78
C ALA A 236 -6.25 9.19 8.79
N ILE A 237 -6.22 10.51 9.03
CA ILE A 237 -6.77 11.52 8.10
C ILE A 237 -5.99 11.54 6.77
N ALA A 238 -4.65 11.51 6.82
CA ALA A 238 -3.82 11.57 5.62
C ALA A 238 -3.99 10.36 4.69
N HIS A 239 -4.10 9.16 5.26
CA HIS A 239 -4.29 7.91 4.50
C HIS A 239 -5.75 7.66 4.10
N GLY A 240 -6.73 8.09 4.90
CA GLY A 240 -8.14 7.83 4.66
C GLY A 240 -8.91 8.93 3.90
N GLY A 241 -8.58 10.20 4.15
CA GLY A 241 -9.38 11.34 3.73
C GLY A 241 -9.32 11.66 2.23
N LEU A 242 -8.25 11.30 1.53
CA LEU A 242 -8.07 11.60 0.09
C LEU A 242 -8.46 10.46 -0.85
N ASP A 243 -8.67 9.25 -0.32
CA ASP A 243 -9.05 8.06 -1.07
C ASP A 243 -10.51 7.67 -0.84
N ALA A 244 -11.38 8.66 -0.63
CA ALA A 244 -12.83 8.52 -0.76
C ALA A 244 -13.44 7.39 0.09
N HIS A 245 -12.97 7.22 1.33
CA HIS A 245 -13.43 6.17 2.25
C HIS A 245 -13.32 4.75 1.66
N THR A 246 -12.32 4.49 0.79
CA THR A 246 -12.06 3.14 0.24
C THR A 246 -11.81 2.12 1.35
N HIS A 247 -11.21 2.57 2.45
CA HIS A 247 -11.24 1.91 3.75
C HIS A 247 -12.08 2.81 4.68
N SER A 248 -13.00 2.24 5.46
CA SER A 248 -14.02 2.99 6.23
C SER A 248 -13.68 3.12 7.73
N ASP A 249 -12.71 2.36 8.18
CA ASP A 249 -12.21 2.23 9.54
C ASP A 249 -11.36 3.41 10.02
N TRP A 250 -10.78 4.22 9.14
CA TRP A 250 -9.93 5.34 9.57
C TRP A 250 -10.67 6.41 10.38
N LEU A 251 -11.98 6.63 10.13
CA LEU A 251 -12.81 7.50 10.97
C LEU A 251 -13.05 6.89 12.35
N VAL A 252 -13.15 5.55 12.42
CA VAL A 252 -13.19 4.81 13.69
C VAL A 252 -11.86 4.95 14.43
N ASP A 253 -10.74 4.82 13.72
CA ASP A 253 -9.41 4.97 14.31
C ASP A 253 -9.17 6.39 14.83
N CYS A 254 -9.61 7.44 14.10
CA CYS A 254 -9.63 8.82 14.58
C CYS A 254 -10.47 8.97 15.86
N ALA A 255 -11.73 8.50 15.84
CA ALA A 255 -12.63 8.65 16.99
C ALA A 255 -12.10 7.91 18.22
N VAL A 256 -11.54 6.71 18.05
CA VAL A 256 -10.94 5.93 19.14
C VAL A 256 -9.72 6.64 19.71
N ALA A 257 -8.83 7.18 18.86
CA ALA A 257 -7.68 7.95 19.32
C ALA A 257 -8.09 9.21 20.09
N ILE A 258 -9.13 9.93 19.62
CA ILE A 258 -9.66 11.12 20.30
C ILE A 258 -10.29 10.75 21.65
N ARG A 259 -11.10 9.69 21.69
CA ARG A 259 -11.79 9.22 22.91
C ARG A 259 -10.85 8.66 23.96
N ALA A 260 -9.72 8.07 23.55
CA ALA A 260 -8.69 7.61 24.46
C ALA A 260 -8.04 8.78 25.23
N GLY A 261 -8.21 10.02 24.78
CA GLY A 261 -7.61 11.20 25.38
C GLY A 261 -6.14 11.36 25.02
N GLY A 262 -5.49 12.38 25.59
CA GLY A 262 -4.06 12.66 25.38
C GLY A 262 -3.70 13.18 23.99
N VAL A 263 -4.68 13.60 23.18
CA VAL A 263 -4.41 14.30 21.92
C VAL A 263 -3.92 15.71 22.24
N ASP A 264 -2.63 15.95 22.02
CA ASP A 264 -2.08 17.29 21.93
C ASP A 264 -2.59 17.94 20.64
N TRP A 265 -3.58 18.81 20.79
CA TRP A 265 -4.24 19.46 19.67
C TRP A 265 -3.38 20.53 19.00
N ASP A 266 -2.41 21.11 19.69
CA ASP A 266 -1.52 22.10 19.10
C ASP A 266 -0.52 21.42 18.17
N VAL A 267 0.02 20.26 18.59
CA VAL A 267 0.81 19.38 17.71
C VAL A 267 -0.01 18.90 16.52
N PHE A 268 -1.26 18.48 16.74
CA PHE A 268 -2.14 18.07 15.64
C PHE A 268 -2.36 19.19 14.61
N LEU A 269 -2.64 20.40 15.07
CA LEU A 269 -2.86 21.56 14.20
C LEU A 269 -1.60 21.93 13.40
N ASP A 270 -0.43 21.87 14.02
CA ASP A 270 0.85 22.09 13.34
C ASP A 270 1.10 21.04 12.25
N VAL A 271 0.93 19.76 12.56
CA VAL A 271 1.04 18.67 11.57
C VAL A 271 0.07 18.86 10.42
N VAL A 272 -1.19 19.23 10.71
CA VAL A 272 -2.20 19.49 9.68
C VAL A 272 -1.81 20.65 8.77
N ALA A 273 -1.25 21.72 9.33
CA ALA A 273 -0.79 22.88 8.59
C ALA A 273 0.42 22.54 7.71
N ARG A 274 1.51 22.03 8.33
CA ARG A 274 2.78 21.74 7.66
C ARG A 274 2.65 20.68 6.57
N ARG A 275 1.78 19.69 6.77
CA ARG A 275 1.55 18.59 5.79
C ARG A 275 0.39 18.83 4.84
N GLY A 276 -0.22 20.02 4.85
CA GLY A 276 -1.30 20.38 3.91
C GLY A 276 -2.55 19.50 4.05
N LEU A 277 -2.88 19.06 5.27
CA LEU A 277 -4.00 18.15 5.54
C LEU A 277 -5.31 18.88 5.86
N ALA A 278 -5.31 20.22 5.87
CA ALA A 278 -6.42 21.03 6.41
C ALA A 278 -7.80 20.65 5.85
N VAL A 279 -7.93 20.45 4.53
CA VAL A 279 -9.24 20.08 3.93
C VAL A 279 -9.68 18.68 4.33
N ALA A 280 -8.76 17.70 4.36
CA ALA A 280 -9.08 16.34 4.79
C ALA A 280 -9.46 16.30 6.27
N ALA A 281 -8.73 17.06 7.10
CA ALA A 281 -9.03 17.22 8.52
C ALA A 281 -10.37 17.93 8.74
N ALA A 282 -10.71 18.95 7.94
CA ALA A 282 -12.00 19.63 7.99
C ALA A 282 -13.15 18.68 7.70
N VAL A 283 -13.06 17.86 6.65
CA VAL A 283 -14.09 16.85 6.33
C VAL A 283 -14.22 15.84 7.48
N ALA A 284 -13.10 15.30 7.97
CA ALA A 284 -13.10 14.27 9.00
C ALA A 284 -13.62 14.77 10.36
N LEU A 285 -13.04 15.85 10.89
CA LEU A 285 -13.37 16.35 12.22
C LEU A 285 -14.75 16.99 12.25
N SER A 286 -15.20 17.64 11.17
CA SER A 286 -16.58 18.15 11.12
C SER A 286 -17.61 17.02 11.10
N TYR A 287 -17.36 15.91 10.40
CA TYR A 287 -18.23 14.73 10.47
C TYR A 287 -18.25 14.14 11.89
N LEU A 288 -17.07 13.88 12.45
CA LEU A 288 -16.94 13.27 13.76
C LEU A 288 -17.57 14.14 14.85
N ALA A 289 -17.37 15.47 14.82
CA ALA A 289 -17.92 16.37 15.83
C ALA A 289 -19.41 16.65 15.63
N LEU A 290 -19.85 16.95 14.40
CA LEU A 290 -21.21 17.48 14.14
C LEU A 290 -22.25 16.40 13.84
N ASP A 291 -21.86 15.30 13.18
CA ASP A 291 -22.80 14.25 12.74
C ASP A 291 -22.74 13.01 13.66
N VAL A 292 -21.58 12.77 14.30
CA VAL A 292 -21.35 11.62 15.20
C VAL A 292 -21.29 12.00 16.69
N GLY A 293 -20.91 13.24 17.02
CA GLY A 293 -20.81 13.72 18.40
C GLY A 293 -19.53 13.32 19.15
N VAL A 294 -18.41 13.10 18.44
CA VAL A 294 -17.08 12.94 19.06
C VAL A 294 -16.62 14.29 19.61
N THR A 295 -16.14 14.32 20.85
CA THR A 295 -15.68 15.53 21.54
C THR A 295 -14.36 16.03 20.94
N VAL A 296 -14.46 16.92 19.94
CA VAL A 296 -13.35 17.72 19.41
C VAL A 296 -13.48 19.13 19.98
N PRO A 297 -12.43 19.75 20.54
CA PRO A 297 -12.54 21.10 21.06
C PRO A 297 -12.98 22.10 19.97
N ASP A 298 -13.97 22.95 20.28
CA ASP A 298 -14.53 23.93 19.33
C ASP A 298 -13.42 24.79 18.67
N LYS A 299 -12.42 25.20 19.45
CA LYS A 299 -11.26 25.97 18.97
C LYS A 299 -10.45 25.25 17.88
N VAL A 300 -10.31 23.93 18.00
CA VAL A 300 -9.53 23.10 17.08
C VAL A 300 -10.30 22.94 15.77
N LEU A 301 -11.59 22.61 15.86
CA LEU A 301 -12.43 22.47 14.68
C LEU A 301 -12.53 23.80 13.91
N ALA A 302 -12.72 24.93 14.62
CA ALA A 302 -12.71 26.26 14.02
C ALA A 302 -11.37 26.55 13.30
N ARG A 303 -10.23 26.24 13.93
CA ARG A 303 -8.92 26.46 13.32
C ARG A 303 -8.67 25.59 12.09
N VAL A 304 -9.08 24.33 12.12
CA VAL A 304 -8.99 23.43 10.94
C VAL A 304 -9.84 23.94 9.79
N LEU A 305 -11.08 24.36 10.06
CA LEU A 305 -11.96 24.93 9.05
C LEU A 305 -11.35 26.21 8.44
N GLU A 306 -10.81 27.10 9.26
CA GLU A 306 -10.14 28.32 8.83
C GLU A 306 -8.92 28.02 7.93
N MET A 307 -8.04 27.09 8.33
CA MET A 307 -6.90 26.67 7.51
C MET A 307 -7.36 26.09 6.18
N ALA A 308 -8.44 25.29 6.18
CA ALA A 308 -8.98 24.69 4.98
C ALA A 308 -9.62 25.74 4.06
N ASP A 309 -10.33 26.73 4.62
CA ASP A 309 -10.93 27.85 3.88
C ASP A 309 -9.85 28.71 3.20
N ARG A 310 -8.71 28.95 3.86
CA ARG A 310 -7.55 29.69 3.32
C ARG A 310 -6.92 29.03 2.08
N THR A 311 -7.18 27.75 1.82
CA THR A 311 -6.69 27.07 0.59
C THR A 311 -7.45 27.51 -0.68
N GLY A 312 -8.50 28.33 -0.54
CA GLY A 312 -9.22 28.93 -1.66
C GLY A 312 -9.84 27.88 -2.59
N LEU A 313 -9.72 28.08 -3.90
CA LEU A 313 -10.32 27.18 -4.91
C LEU A 313 -9.67 25.78 -4.93
N ALA A 314 -8.45 25.62 -4.43
CA ALA A 314 -7.81 24.31 -4.33
C ALA A 314 -8.59 23.36 -3.41
N ARG A 315 -9.33 23.91 -2.43
CA ARG A 315 -10.26 23.18 -1.57
C ARG A 315 -11.27 22.36 -2.36
N TRP A 316 -11.81 22.90 -3.45
CA TRP A 316 -12.88 22.25 -4.22
C TRP A 316 -12.42 20.92 -4.79
N SER A 317 -11.18 20.88 -5.30
CA SER A 317 -10.54 19.65 -5.78
C SER A 317 -10.33 18.62 -4.66
N ALA A 318 -9.95 19.08 -3.47
CA ALA A 318 -9.74 18.20 -2.32
C ALA A 318 -11.07 17.66 -1.74
N VAL A 319 -12.10 18.49 -1.61
CA VAL A 319 -13.47 18.08 -1.24
C VAL A 319 -14.01 17.06 -2.25
N LEU A 320 -13.83 17.31 -3.55
CA LEU A 320 -14.21 16.36 -4.61
C LEU A 320 -13.47 15.02 -4.50
N GLN A 321 -12.21 15.03 -4.09
CA GLN A 321 -11.42 13.82 -3.86
C GLN A 321 -11.78 13.08 -2.57
N ALA A 322 -12.33 13.78 -1.57
CA ALA A 322 -12.75 13.19 -0.31
C ALA A 322 -14.09 12.45 -0.39
N LYS A 323 -14.98 12.81 -1.34
CA LYS A 323 -16.30 12.16 -1.45
C LYS A 323 -16.20 10.66 -1.82
N PRO A 324 -17.00 9.77 -1.19
CA PRO A 324 -17.05 8.34 -1.50
C PRO A 324 -17.23 8.01 -2.99
N ARG A 325 -16.55 6.95 -3.45
CA ARG A 325 -16.62 6.51 -4.87
C ARG A 325 -18.00 6.05 -5.33
N THR A 326 -18.81 5.59 -4.37
CA THR A 326 -20.16 5.06 -4.57
C THR A 326 -21.19 6.12 -4.92
N ASP A 327 -20.87 7.40 -4.70
CA ASP A 327 -21.82 8.51 -4.81
C ASP A 327 -21.66 9.30 -6.12
N PHE A 328 -20.85 8.79 -7.07
CA PHE A 328 -20.50 9.53 -8.28
C PHE A 328 -21.32 9.12 -9.51
N GLY A 329 -21.96 10.10 -10.15
CA GLY A 329 -22.43 9.99 -11.55
C GLY A 329 -21.28 10.12 -12.57
N ARG A 330 -21.59 9.93 -13.86
CA ARG A 330 -20.58 9.90 -14.96
C ARG A 330 -19.72 11.18 -15.07
N LEU A 331 -20.31 12.35 -14.84
CA LEU A 331 -19.63 13.66 -14.95
C LEU A 331 -18.62 13.94 -13.83
N THR A 332 -18.92 13.52 -12.60
CA THR A 332 -18.02 13.70 -11.44
C THR A 332 -16.85 12.71 -11.45
N TRP A 333 -17.00 11.58 -12.13
CA TRP A 333 -15.89 10.64 -12.36
C TRP A 333 -14.78 11.26 -13.23
N LEU A 334 -15.14 11.99 -14.29
CA LEU A 334 -14.20 12.67 -15.19
C LEU A 334 -13.44 13.81 -14.48
N SER A 335 -14.15 14.64 -13.72
CA SER A 335 -13.53 15.75 -12.97
C SER A 335 -12.58 15.25 -11.87
N ARG A 336 -12.89 14.11 -11.22
CA ARG A 336 -11.95 13.45 -10.30
C ARG A 336 -10.73 12.91 -11.03
N GLY A 337 -10.89 12.31 -12.20
CA GLY A 337 -9.77 11.83 -13.03
C GLY A 337 -8.76 12.94 -13.32
N PHE A 338 -9.26 14.12 -13.68
CA PHE A 338 -8.44 15.32 -13.89
C PHE A 338 -7.76 15.81 -12.60
N ALA A 339 -8.51 15.91 -11.50
CA ALA A 339 -7.97 16.29 -10.19
C ALA A 339 -6.88 15.32 -9.69
N LYS A 340 -7.08 14.01 -9.88
CA LYS A 340 -6.10 12.96 -9.58
C LYS A 340 -4.84 13.14 -10.44
N GLN A 341 -5.00 13.43 -11.73
CA GLN A 341 -3.86 13.63 -12.63
C GLN A 341 -3.05 14.88 -12.27
N LEU A 342 -3.71 15.98 -11.90
CA LEU A 342 -3.04 17.18 -11.37
C LEU A 342 -2.29 16.89 -10.06
N ARG A 343 -2.87 16.09 -9.15
CA ARG A 343 -2.21 15.64 -7.92
C ARG A 343 -0.99 14.79 -8.22
N LEU A 344 -1.10 13.81 -9.12
CA LEU A 344 0.02 12.94 -9.51
C LEU A 344 1.17 13.74 -10.14
N ARG A 345 0.88 14.81 -10.89
CA ARG A 345 1.89 15.75 -11.38
C ARG A 345 2.58 16.53 -10.25
N ARG A 346 1.87 16.85 -9.16
CA ARG A 346 2.43 17.51 -7.96
C ARG A 346 3.15 16.54 -7.02
N LYS A 347 2.88 15.23 -7.11
CA LYS A 347 3.61 14.17 -6.37
C LYS A 347 5.06 13.98 -6.84
N SER A 348 5.55 14.73 -7.82
CA SER A 348 6.96 14.66 -8.26
C SER A 348 7.95 15.27 -7.24
N GLY A 349 7.56 15.40 -5.97
CA GLY A 349 8.41 15.88 -4.89
C GLY A 349 9.34 14.78 -4.36
N ARG A 350 10.64 14.98 -4.61
CA ARG A 350 11.74 14.92 -3.62
C ARG A 350 12.11 13.63 -2.88
N LEU A 351 11.61 12.44 -3.19
CA LEU A 351 12.54 11.30 -3.08
C LEU A 351 13.70 11.59 -4.05
N ARG A 352 14.96 11.37 -3.67
CA ARG A 352 16.09 11.33 -4.62
C ARG A 352 15.83 10.17 -5.57
N GLN A 353 14.92 10.39 -6.51
CA GLN A 353 14.66 9.47 -7.59
C GLN A 353 15.78 9.76 -8.57
N GLU A 354 16.93 9.13 -8.35
CA GLU A 354 17.70 8.74 -9.53
C GLU A 354 16.68 8.05 -10.44
N PRO A 355 16.49 8.56 -11.67
CA PRO A 355 15.52 7.99 -12.56
C PRO A 355 15.89 6.50 -12.69
N PRO A 356 14.93 5.59 -12.47
CA PRO A 356 15.25 4.17 -12.53
C PRO A 356 15.97 3.88 -13.83
N ALA A 357 17.04 3.09 -13.75
CA ALA A 357 17.76 2.62 -14.92
C ALA A 357 16.74 2.19 -15.98
N LYS A 358 16.78 2.84 -17.15
CA LYS A 358 15.78 2.63 -18.19
C LYS A 358 15.80 1.16 -18.58
N ALA A 359 14.67 0.47 -18.34
CA ALA A 359 14.55 -0.93 -18.73
C ALA A 359 14.81 -1.10 -20.22
N TRP A 360 15.59 -2.12 -20.57
CA TRP A 360 15.88 -2.47 -21.95
C TRP A 360 14.60 -2.97 -22.60
N ARG A 361 14.18 -2.30 -23.68
CA ARG A 361 12.94 -2.62 -24.37
C ARG A 361 13.16 -3.77 -25.34
N GLY A 362 12.44 -4.86 -25.11
CA GLY A 362 12.43 -6.01 -26.00
C GLY A 362 11.79 -5.66 -27.34
N ARG A 363 12.45 -6.04 -28.42
CA ARG A 363 11.94 -5.95 -29.80
C ARG A 363 11.76 -7.34 -30.37
N ALA A 364 10.73 -7.54 -31.18
CA ALA A 364 10.61 -8.77 -31.96
C ALA A 364 11.77 -8.86 -32.96
N TRP A 365 12.31 -10.07 -33.14
CA TRP A 365 13.29 -10.34 -34.19
C TRP A 365 12.73 -9.95 -35.57
N ARG A 366 13.52 -9.24 -36.37
CA ARG A 366 13.17 -8.81 -37.74
C ARG A 366 14.09 -9.40 -38.83
N GLY A 367 14.94 -10.36 -38.50
CA GLY A 367 15.81 -11.02 -39.48
C GLY A 367 15.02 -11.92 -40.42
N ARG A 368 15.46 -12.00 -41.69
CA ARG A 368 14.84 -12.85 -42.74
C ARG A 368 14.94 -14.35 -42.46
N GLN A 369 15.85 -14.77 -41.58
CA GLN A 369 15.94 -16.13 -41.05
C GLN A 369 15.63 -16.07 -39.56
N ALA A 370 14.68 -16.88 -39.09
CA ALA A 370 14.52 -17.15 -37.67
C ALA A 370 15.83 -17.81 -37.18
N PRO A 371 16.27 -17.57 -35.93
CA PRO A 371 17.36 -18.35 -35.35
C PRO A 371 17.00 -19.84 -35.51
N ARG A 372 17.89 -20.61 -36.13
CA ARG A 372 17.70 -22.03 -36.49
C ARG A 372 17.09 -22.85 -35.35
N GLU A 373 16.39 -23.93 -35.72
CA GLU A 373 15.95 -24.97 -34.78
C GLU A 373 17.12 -25.45 -33.90
N PRO A 374 16.85 -25.92 -32.66
CA PRO A 374 17.89 -26.23 -31.70
C PRO A 374 18.83 -27.30 -32.23
N LEU A 375 20.14 -27.04 -32.18
CA LEU A 375 21.17 -28.09 -32.27
C LEU A 375 21.10 -28.93 -30.98
N GLU A 376 21.21 -30.25 -31.11
CA GLU A 376 21.30 -31.20 -29.99
C GLU A 376 22.32 -30.70 -28.96
N GLY A 377 21.88 -30.51 -27.71
CA GLY A 377 22.75 -30.13 -26.57
C GLY A 377 22.55 -28.75 -25.94
N GLN A 378 21.54 -27.94 -26.30
CA GLN A 378 21.31 -26.63 -25.64
C GLN A 378 20.34 -26.68 -24.44
N SER A 379 20.56 -25.74 -23.50
CA SER A 379 19.93 -25.64 -22.17
C SER A 379 18.39 -25.65 -22.19
N PRO A 380 17.74 -26.33 -21.23
CA PRO A 380 16.29 -26.45 -21.18
C PRO A 380 15.58 -25.09 -21.01
N LEU A 381 14.28 -25.06 -21.32
CA LEU A 381 13.42 -23.95 -20.92
C LEU A 381 13.56 -23.75 -19.41
N ALA A 382 14.05 -22.58 -19.02
CA ALA A 382 14.38 -22.28 -17.63
C ALA A 382 13.88 -20.89 -17.25
N PHE A 383 13.70 -20.67 -15.95
CA PHE A 383 13.43 -19.34 -15.40
C PHE A 383 14.69 -18.54 -15.10
N SER A 384 15.86 -19.19 -15.14
CA SER A 384 17.16 -18.58 -14.91
C SER A 384 18.21 -19.24 -15.79
N GLN A 385 19.06 -18.46 -16.44
CA GLN A 385 20.19 -18.94 -17.25
C GLN A 385 21.41 -18.05 -17.07
N THR A 386 22.58 -18.68 -17.02
CA THR A 386 23.87 -18.00 -16.87
C THR A 386 24.38 -17.49 -18.22
N ILE A 387 24.89 -16.26 -18.23
CA ILE A 387 25.56 -15.62 -19.35
C ILE A 387 27.05 -15.49 -18.98
N PRO A 388 27.95 -16.22 -19.67
CA PRO A 388 29.39 -16.08 -19.48
C PRO A 388 29.85 -14.67 -19.83
N CYS A 389 30.63 -14.04 -18.96
CA CYS A 389 31.15 -12.69 -19.20
C CYS A 389 32.55 -12.73 -19.82
N PRO A 390 32.90 -11.73 -20.65
CA PRO A 390 34.27 -11.57 -21.13
C PRO A 390 35.19 -11.17 -19.97
N ALA A 391 36.47 -11.55 -20.03
CA ALA A 391 37.47 -11.20 -19.02
C ALA A 391 37.96 -9.73 -19.12
N THR A 392 37.29 -8.90 -19.92
CA THR A 392 37.68 -7.51 -20.18
C THR A 392 36.94 -6.56 -19.25
N ALA A 393 37.69 -5.67 -18.59
CA ALA A 393 37.12 -4.56 -17.83
C ALA A 393 36.58 -3.46 -18.76
N GLY A 394 35.59 -2.70 -18.28
CA GLY A 394 35.05 -1.53 -18.97
C GLY A 394 33.59 -1.67 -19.40
N GLU A 395 33.10 -0.65 -20.10
CA GLU A 395 31.74 -0.63 -20.63
C GLU A 395 31.64 -1.41 -21.95
N MET A 396 30.62 -2.24 -22.08
CA MET A 396 30.33 -3.00 -23.29
C MET A 396 28.84 -2.94 -23.63
N MET A 397 28.51 -3.14 -24.91
CA MET A 397 27.15 -3.42 -25.35
C MET A 397 26.85 -4.91 -25.22
N LEU A 398 25.77 -5.25 -24.54
CA LEU A 398 25.23 -6.61 -24.48
C LEU A 398 23.95 -6.69 -25.33
N ASP A 399 23.98 -7.54 -26.36
CA ASP A 399 22.83 -7.94 -27.16
C ASP A 399 22.37 -9.35 -26.75
N ILE A 400 21.15 -9.45 -26.21
CA ILE A 400 20.54 -10.71 -25.78
C ILE A 400 19.41 -11.07 -26.72
N THR A 401 19.40 -12.32 -27.19
CA THR A 401 18.27 -12.91 -27.92
C THR A 401 17.73 -14.09 -27.13
N ILE A 402 16.43 -14.09 -26.88
CA ILE A 402 15.74 -15.20 -26.21
C ILE A 402 14.58 -15.71 -27.06
N ARG A 403 14.25 -16.98 -26.88
CA ARG A 403 13.01 -17.60 -27.34
C ARG A 403 12.11 -17.86 -26.14
N ILE A 404 10.83 -17.52 -26.26
CA ILE A 404 9.85 -17.59 -25.17
C ILE A 404 8.48 -18.00 -25.70
N SER A 405 7.80 -18.89 -24.98
CA SER A 405 6.40 -19.23 -25.28
C SER A 405 5.47 -18.29 -24.52
N VAL A 406 4.65 -17.53 -25.25
CA VAL A 406 3.77 -16.51 -24.69
C VAL A 406 2.33 -17.01 -24.66
N PRO A 407 1.64 -16.98 -23.50
CA PRO A 407 0.22 -17.33 -23.42
C PRO A 407 -0.68 -16.40 -24.26
N PRO A 408 -1.90 -16.83 -24.65
CA PRO A 408 -2.83 -16.05 -25.48
C PRO A 408 -3.55 -14.92 -24.70
N VAL A 409 -2.78 -14.12 -23.96
CA VAL A 409 -3.27 -12.98 -23.17
C VAL A 409 -2.37 -11.77 -23.38
N ARG A 410 -2.94 -10.58 -23.26
CA ARG A 410 -2.15 -9.34 -23.25
C ARG A 410 -1.38 -9.27 -21.95
N ARG A 411 -0.05 -9.26 -22.01
CA ARG A 411 0.80 -9.29 -20.82
C ARG A 411 2.13 -8.56 -20.97
N ARG A 412 2.74 -8.28 -19.81
CA ARG A 412 4.14 -7.88 -19.71
C ARG A 412 5.03 -9.12 -19.62
N ILE A 413 6.20 -9.04 -20.24
CA ILE A 413 7.30 -9.98 -20.08
C ILE A 413 8.39 -9.19 -19.37
N GLU A 414 8.74 -9.63 -18.16
CA GLU A 414 9.71 -8.97 -17.28
C GLU A 414 10.86 -9.95 -17.03
N MET A 415 12.08 -9.46 -17.17
CA MET A 415 13.29 -10.23 -16.88
C MET A 415 14.31 -9.29 -16.25
N GLU A 416 15.25 -9.87 -15.51
CA GLU A 416 16.30 -9.14 -14.82
C GLU A 416 17.65 -9.80 -15.07
N ILE A 417 18.70 -8.99 -15.17
CA ILE A 417 20.08 -9.44 -15.23
C ILE A 417 20.74 -9.03 -13.92
N ASN A 418 21.31 -10.01 -13.23
CA ASN A 418 21.97 -9.82 -11.94
C ASN A 418 23.38 -10.42 -11.96
N VAL A 419 24.25 -9.97 -11.05
CA VAL A 419 25.58 -10.53 -10.79
C VAL A 419 25.70 -10.72 -9.27
N GLY A 420 25.71 -11.96 -8.80
CA GLY A 420 25.65 -12.23 -7.36
C GLY A 420 24.46 -11.49 -6.72
N ASP A 421 24.76 -10.57 -5.80
CA ASP A 421 23.76 -9.74 -5.12
C ASP A 421 23.46 -8.40 -5.82
N ASP A 422 24.14 -8.09 -6.92
CA ASP A 422 23.98 -6.82 -7.63
C ASP A 422 23.04 -6.93 -8.82
N HIS A 423 22.26 -5.87 -9.02
CA HIS A 423 21.38 -5.75 -10.18
C HIS A 423 22.08 -5.02 -11.31
N VAL A 424 22.02 -5.57 -12.52
CA VAL A 424 22.63 -4.98 -13.72
C VAL A 424 21.60 -4.29 -14.59
N ALA A 425 20.54 -5.00 -14.99
CA ALA A 425 19.56 -4.45 -15.90
C ALA A 425 18.19 -5.12 -15.79
N ARG A 426 17.14 -4.32 -16.04
CA ARG A 426 15.79 -4.81 -16.22
C ARG A 426 15.44 -4.86 -17.70
N LEU A 427 14.88 -5.98 -18.14
CA LEU A 427 14.44 -6.23 -19.50
C LEU A 427 12.91 -6.31 -19.51
N ARG A 428 12.28 -5.58 -20.43
CA ARG A 428 10.82 -5.53 -20.54
C ARG A 428 10.34 -5.61 -21.99
N ALA A 429 9.39 -6.50 -22.24
CA ALA A 429 8.62 -6.55 -23.48
C ALA A 429 7.11 -6.56 -23.21
N MET A 430 6.32 -6.17 -24.21
CA MET A 430 4.85 -6.21 -24.17
C MET A 430 4.34 -7.18 -25.22
N ALA A 431 3.60 -8.21 -24.78
CA ALA A 431 2.79 -9.03 -25.67
C ALA A 431 1.42 -8.39 -25.82
N ILE A 432 1.19 -7.72 -26.96
CA ILE A 432 -0.08 -7.04 -27.24
C ILE A 432 -1.10 -7.98 -27.90
N SER A 433 -0.63 -8.85 -28.80
CA SER A 433 -1.48 -9.86 -29.46
C SER A 433 -1.93 -10.93 -28.47
N ARG A 434 -3.19 -11.35 -28.59
CA ARG A 434 -3.81 -12.45 -27.81
C ARG A 434 -3.71 -13.81 -28.51
N SER A 435 -2.99 -13.91 -29.62
CA SER A 435 -2.80 -15.18 -30.34
C SER A 435 -1.90 -16.18 -29.59
N GLY A 436 -1.15 -15.72 -28.59
CA GLY A 436 -0.12 -16.52 -27.94
C GLY A 436 1.03 -16.89 -28.89
N GLY A 437 1.71 -17.99 -28.57
CA GLY A 437 2.73 -18.62 -29.41
C GLY A 437 4.17 -18.29 -29.03
N GLU A 438 5.10 -18.98 -29.69
CA GLU A 438 6.53 -18.73 -29.55
C GLU A 438 6.94 -17.37 -30.12
N ARG A 439 7.85 -16.70 -29.42
CA ARG A 439 8.41 -15.41 -29.84
C ARG A 439 9.90 -15.39 -29.62
N VAL A 440 10.60 -14.74 -30.54
CA VAL A 440 12.00 -14.37 -30.37
C VAL A 440 12.09 -12.89 -30.02
N LEU A 441 12.68 -12.59 -28.86
CA LEU A 441 12.83 -11.24 -28.34
C LEU A 441 14.31 -10.87 -28.28
N CYS A 442 14.63 -9.65 -28.70
CA CYS A 442 15.96 -9.07 -28.60
C CYS A 442 15.98 -7.89 -27.64
N PHE A 443 16.99 -7.88 -26.78
CA PHE A 443 17.28 -6.81 -25.84
C PHE A 443 18.70 -6.33 -26.08
N ARG A 444 18.92 -5.03 -25.92
CA ARG A 444 20.23 -4.41 -26.08
C ARG A 444 20.41 -3.33 -25.04
N GLY A 445 21.55 -3.32 -24.37
CA GLY A 445 21.93 -2.24 -23.48
C GLY A 445 23.38 -2.30 -23.02
N LYS A 446 23.79 -1.25 -22.32
CA LYS A 446 25.14 -1.10 -21.80
C LYS A 446 25.28 -1.89 -20.50
N VAL A 447 26.41 -2.56 -20.33
CA VAL A 447 26.84 -3.23 -19.11
C VAL A 447 28.27 -2.81 -18.79
N THR A 448 28.61 -2.79 -17.51
CA THR A 448 29.93 -2.38 -17.02
C THR A 448 30.55 -3.53 -16.27
N PHE A 449 31.79 -3.87 -16.60
CA PHE A 449 32.55 -4.92 -15.94
C PHE A 449 33.73 -4.34 -15.16
N ASP A 450 33.95 -4.86 -13.97
CA ASP A 450 35.07 -4.52 -13.08
C ASP A 450 36.36 -5.31 -13.39
N GLY A 451 36.34 -6.16 -14.43
CA GLY A 451 37.46 -7.00 -14.84
C GLY A 451 37.61 -8.30 -14.04
N ARG A 452 36.75 -8.55 -13.05
CA ARG A 452 36.67 -9.85 -12.37
C ARG A 452 35.74 -10.78 -13.15
N GLN A 453 36.07 -12.07 -13.22
CA GLN A 453 35.17 -13.07 -13.81
C GLN A 453 33.95 -13.26 -12.91
N HIS A 454 32.87 -12.57 -13.26
CA HIS A 454 31.54 -12.82 -12.70
C HIS A 454 30.64 -13.34 -13.81
N ALA A 455 29.83 -14.36 -13.52
CA ALA A 455 28.79 -14.79 -14.45
C ALA A 455 27.54 -13.93 -14.26
N LEU A 456 26.99 -13.41 -15.36
CA LEU A 456 25.70 -12.72 -15.34
C LEU A 456 24.59 -13.78 -15.27
N THR A 457 23.54 -13.52 -14.51
CA THR A 457 22.35 -14.38 -14.48
C THR A 457 21.18 -13.63 -15.09
N LEU A 458 20.59 -14.18 -16.14
CA LEU A 458 19.34 -13.70 -16.72
C LEU A 458 18.17 -14.48 -16.11
N GLU A 459 17.25 -13.78 -15.46
CA GLU A 459 16.11 -14.37 -14.78
C GLU A 459 14.78 -13.87 -15.34
N ALA A 460 13.83 -14.76 -15.56
CA ALA A 460 12.45 -14.40 -15.84
C ALA A 460 11.73 -14.05 -14.53
N ARG A 461 11.03 -12.91 -14.54
CA ARG A 461 10.32 -12.41 -13.36
C ARG A 461 8.81 -12.33 -13.62
N PRO A 462 7.97 -12.59 -12.61
CA PRO A 462 6.56 -12.26 -12.71
C PRO A 462 6.38 -10.75 -12.75
N SER A 463 5.35 -10.29 -13.47
CA SER A 463 5.03 -8.86 -13.55
C SER A 463 4.24 -8.33 -12.35
N ARG A 464 3.76 -9.25 -11.51
CA ARG A 464 3.14 -9.05 -10.20
C ARG A 464 3.29 -10.34 -9.40
N GLN A 465 3.53 -10.24 -8.09
CA GLN A 465 3.54 -11.40 -7.20
C GLN A 465 2.18 -11.59 -6.54
N PHE A 466 1.75 -12.84 -6.44
CA PHE A 466 0.57 -13.26 -5.69
C PHE A 466 1.00 -14.24 -4.60
N ARG A 467 0.23 -14.30 -3.52
CA ARG A 467 0.45 -15.25 -2.41
C ARG A 467 0.36 -16.70 -2.88
N GLN A 468 -0.60 -16.95 -3.77
CA GLN A 468 -0.89 -18.26 -4.36
C GLN A 468 -1.13 -18.06 -5.86
N TRP A 469 -0.71 -19.05 -6.65
CA TRP A 469 -0.76 -19.05 -8.11
C TRP A 469 -1.76 -20.10 -8.61
N ASP A 470 -2.96 -20.11 -8.02
CA ASP A 470 -3.94 -21.19 -8.21
C ASP A 470 -4.83 -20.97 -9.45
N ASP A 471 -4.92 -19.72 -9.91
CA ASP A 471 -5.69 -19.34 -11.10
C ASP A 471 -4.80 -19.32 -12.35
N GLN A 472 -5.11 -20.20 -13.31
CA GLN A 472 -4.40 -20.28 -14.59
C GLN A 472 -4.45 -18.96 -15.37
N ALA A 473 -5.54 -18.19 -15.28
CA ALA A 473 -5.63 -16.90 -15.98
C ALA A 473 -4.65 -15.87 -15.37
N THR A 474 -4.53 -15.85 -14.05
CA THR A 474 -3.55 -15.03 -13.31
C THR A 474 -2.12 -15.44 -13.63
N VAL A 475 -1.82 -16.74 -13.63
CA VAL A 475 -0.50 -17.27 -14.04
C VAL A 475 -0.18 -16.85 -15.47
N ALA A 476 -1.12 -17.04 -16.41
CA ALA A 476 -0.95 -16.66 -17.81
C ALA A 476 -0.73 -15.15 -17.99
N ALA A 477 -1.39 -14.30 -17.20
CA ALA A 477 -1.29 -12.86 -17.30
C ALA A 477 -0.05 -12.27 -16.61
N TYR A 478 0.37 -12.83 -15.47
CA TYR A 478 1.35 -12.20 -14.58
C TYR A 478 2.57 -13.05 -14.24
N GLY A 479 2.48 -14.39 -14.27
CA GLY A 479 3.54 -15.31 -13.84
C GLY A 479 4.81 -15.19 -14.68
N ALA A 480 5.97 -15.57 -14.14
CA ALA A 480 7.20 -15.61 -14.93
C ALA A 480 7.02 -16.56 -16.12
N LEU A 481 7.71 -16.30 -17.24
CA LEU A 481 7.69 -17.18 -18.40
C LEU A 481 9.05 -17.85 -18.55
N PRO A 482 9.10 -19.19 -18.66
CA PRO A 482 10.35 -19.86 -18.95
C PRO A 482 10.81 -19.46 -20.35
N PHE A 483 12.11 -19.36 -20.52
CA PHE A 483 12.71 -18.93 -21.78
C PHE A 483 13.92 -19.78 -22.10
N HIS A 484 14.36 -19.65 -23.34
CA HIS A 484 15.60 -20.20 -23.83
C HIS A 484 16.52 -19.06 -24.29
N LEU A 485 17.73 -18.99 -23.76
CA LEU A 485 18.74 -18.03 -24.20
C LEU A 485 19.33 -18.50 -25.54
N VAL A 486 18.97 -17.80 -26.62
CA VAL A 486 19.46 -18.11 -27.97
C VAL A 486 20.88 -17.58 -28.18
N SER A 487 21.14 -16.36 -27.72
CA SER A 487 22.47 -15.77 -27.77
C SER A 487 22.63 -14.61 -26.78
N ALA A 488 23.85 -14.41 -26.31
CA ALA A 488 24.28 -13.23 -25.56
C ALA A 488 25.63 -12.79 -26.13
N ILE A 489 25.66 -11.65 -26.82
CA ILE A 489 26.83 -11.17 -27.55
C ILE A 489 27.30 -9.87 -26.92
N PHE A 490 28.58 -9.83 -26.53
CA PHE A 490 29.25 -8.64 -26.06
C PHE A 490 29.98 -7.96 -27.21
N SER A 491 29.83 -6.64 -27.32
CA SER A 491 30.54 -5.83 -28.30
C SER A 491 31.06 -4.53 -27.69
N PRO A 492 32.14 -3.94 -28.21
CA PRO A 492 32.59 -2.62 -27.78
C PRO A 492 31.50 -1.57 -27.94
N LEU A 493 31.50 -0.54 -27.09
CA LEU A 493 30.68 0.64 -27.31
C LEU A 493 31.12 1.31 -28.63
N ARG A 494 30.18 1.50 -29.54
CA ARG A 494 30.41 2.28 -30.76
C ARG A 494 30.22 3.76 -30.50
#